data_AF-A0A1G5G084-F1
#
_entry.id   AF-A0A1G5G084-F1
#
_cell.length_a   1.000
_cell.length_b   1.000
_cell.length_c   1.000
_cell.angle_alpha   90.00
_cell.angle_beta   90.00
_cell.angle_gamma   90.00
#
_symmetry.space_group_name_H-M   'P 1'
#
loop_
_entity.id
_entity.type
_entity.pdbx_description
1 polymer ?
#
loop_
_entity_poly.entity_id
_entity_poly.type
_entity_poly.pdbx_seq_one_letter_code
_entity_poly.pdbx_strand_id
1 'polypeptide(L)'
;MFRPVGGTPVPCLIEVERDVELQPDSYEATVIERGITVEAMVVEVGEPKRGDVFEAGGMSYTVRKIVENDGQFVKVVVNENHY
;
A
#
# COMPACT_ATOMS: atom_id res chain seq x y z
N MET A 1 6.60 -2.54 7.94
CA MET A 1 8.03 -2.19 7.71
C MET A 1 8.12 -1.48 6.38
N PHE A 2 8.84 -0.37 6.30
CA PHE A 2 8.99 0.42 5.09
C PHE A 2 10.42 0.34 4.59
N ARG A 3 10.58 0.16 3.27
CA ARG A 3 11.85 0.09 2.57
C ARG A 3 11.91 1.20 1.52
N PRO A 4 12.58 2.32 1.82
CA PRO A 4 12.82 3.34 0.82
C PRO A 4 13.81 2.84 -0.24
N VAL A 5 13.61 3.26 -1.48
CA VAL A 5 14.52 2.96 -2.60
C VAL A 5 15.91 3.49 -2.28
N GLY A 6 16.85 2.56 -2.09
CA GLY A 6 18.25 2.87 -1.80
C GLY A 6 18.52 3.29 -0.35
N GLY A 7 17.58 3.08 0.58
CA GLY A 7 17.76 3.43 1.99
C GLY A 7 17.65 2.25 2.96
N THR A 8 17.77 2.57 4.24
CA THR A 8 17.66 1.59 5.32
C THR A 8 16.18 1.29 5.61
N PRO A 9 15.81 0.03 5.82
CA PRO A 9 14.46 -0.31 6.24
C PRO A 9 14.09 0.30 7.60
N VAL A 10 12.87 0.79 7.71
CA VAL A 10 12.33 1.43 8.92
C VAL A 10 11.13 0.64 9.43
N PRO A 11 11.08 0.25 10.72
CA PRO A 11 9.85 -0.28 11.29
C PRO A 11 8.82 0.86 11.35
N CYS A 12 7.63 0.59 10.80
CA CYS A 12 6.54 1.56 10.75
C CYS A 12 5.21 0.82 10.81
N LEU A 13 4.19 1.51 11.31
CA LEU A 13 2.82 1.06 11.29
C LEU A 13 2.17 1.54 9.98
N ILE A 14 1.54 0.60 9.28
CA ILE A 14 0.85 0.88 8.02
C ILE A 14 -0.55 0.28 8.07
N GLU A 15 -1.50 0.99 7.47
CA GLU A 15 -2.85 0.51 7.22
C GLU A 15 -2.96 0.16 5.74
N VAL A 16 -3.32 -1.08 5.43
CA VAL A 16 -3.51 -1.55 4.05
C VAL A 16 -4.99 -1.62 3.77
N GLU A 17 -5.48 -0.77 2.88
CA GLU A 17 -6.88 -0.69 2.48
C GLU A 17 -7.04 -1.31 1.09
N ARG A 18 -7.90 -2.32 0.96
CA ARG A 18 -8.18 -3.03 -0.29
C ARG A 18 -9.59 -2.72 -0.74
N ASP A 19 -9.73 -1.97 -1.83
CA ASP A 19 -11.04 -1.73 -2.44
C ASP A 19 -11.39 -2.93 -3.32
N VAL A 20 -12.23 -3.82 -2.78
CA VAL A 20 -12.75 -5.00 -3.47
C VAL A 20 -14.24 -4.82 -3.72
N GLU A 21 -14.66 -4.80 -4.98
CA GLU A 21 -16.07 -4.83 -5.34
C GLU A 21 -16.47 -6.29 -5.56
N LEU A 22 -17.37 -6.81 -4.71
CA LEU A 22 -17.96 -8.12 -4.87
C LEU A 22 -19.17 -7.98 -5.83
N GLN A 23 -19.01 -8.41 -7.08
CA GLN A 23 -20.15 -8.56 -7.98
C GLN A 23 -20.81 -9.94 -7.76
N PRO A 24 -22.09 -9.98 -7.36
CA PRO A 24 -22.83 -11.23 -7.29
C PRO A 24 -23.29 -11.60 -8.70
N ASP A 25 -22.49 -12.37 -9.43
CA ASP A 25 -22.98 -13.09 -10.62
C ASP A 25 -23.51 -14.46 -10.18
N SER A 26 -24.63 -14.90 -10.78
CA SER A 26 -25.55 -15.89 -10.18
C SER A 26 -25.00 -17.32 -10.03
N TYR A 27 -23.72 -17.58 -10.35
CA TYR A 27 -23.07 -18.88 -10.16
C TYR A 27 -21.57 -18.81 -9.81
N GLU A 28 -20.86 -17.70 -10.06
CA GLU A 28 -19.44 -17.51 -9.73
C GLU A 28 -19.19 -16.09 -9.23
N ALA A 29 -18.71 -15.93 -8.00
CA ALA A 29 -18.32 -14.63 -7.46
C ALA A 29 -17.00 -14.18 -8.12
N THR A 30 -17.06 -13.18 -8.99
CA THR A 30 -15.85 -12.55 -9.54
C THR A 30 -15.47 -11.36 -8.66
N VAL A 31 -14.29 -11.42 -8.05
CA VAL A 31 -13.72 -10.30 -7.29
C VAL A 31 -13.08 -9.34 -8.28
N ILE A 32 -13.57 -8.10 -8.34
CA ILE A 32 -12.94 -7.04 -9.12
C ILE A 32 -12.12 -6.18 -8.17
N GLU A 33 -10.78 -6.33 -8.22
CA GLU A 33 -9.86 -5.51 -7.44
C GLU A 33 -9.75 -4.11 -8.07
N ARG A 34 -10.24 -3.08 -7.37
CA ARG A 34 -10.21 -1.69 -7.86
C ARG A 34 -8.93 -0.94 -7.52
N GLY A 35 -8.24 -1.35 -6.46
CA GLY A 35 -6.93 -0.82 -6.11
C GLY A 35 -6.59 -1.07 -4.65
N ILE A 36 -5.29 -1.22 -4.37
CA ILE A 36 -4.78 -1.35 -3.01
C ILE A 36 -4.13 -0.01 -2.66
N THR A 37 -4.52 0.55 -1.52
CA THR A 37 -3.88 1.73 -0.96
C THR A 37 -3.24 1.42 0.38
N VAL A 38 -2.15 2.11 0.68
CA VAL A 38 -1.45 2.02 1.95
C VAL A 38 -1.40 3.40 2.56
N GLU A 39 -1.81 3.51 3.81
CA GLU A 39 -1.66 4.71 4.63
C GLU A 39 -0.57 4.48 5.68
N ALA A 40 0.31 5.47 5.83
CA ALA A 40 1.39 5.44 6.81
C ALA A 40 1.60 6.82 7.44
N MET A 41 2.17 6.85 8.64
CA MET A 41 2.53 8.10 9.30
C MET A 41 3.79 8.72 8.68
N VAL A 42 3.69 9.97 8.23
CA VAL A 42 4.82 10.72 7.62
C VAL A 42 6.00 10.83 8.58
N VAL A 43 5.75 10.89 9.89
CA VAL A 43 6.83 10.94 10.90
C VAL A 43 7.66 9.65 10.96
N GLU A 44 7.11 8.50 10.55
CA GLU A 44 7.83 7.22 10.54
C GLU A 44 8.51 6.96 9.19
N VAL A 45 7.81 7.24 8.09
CA VAL A 45 8.27 6.84 6.74
C VAL A 45 8.79 8.00 5.90
N GLY A 46 8.62 9.24 6.37
CA GLY A 46 8.90 10.44 5.59
C GLY A 46 7.93 10.60 4.42
N GLU A 47 8.43 11.19 3.32
CA GLU A 47 7.69 11.27 2.06
C GLU A 47 8.03 10.05 1.16
N PRO A 48 7.15 9.04 1.08
CA PRO A 48 7.37 7.86 0.25
C PRO A 48 7.40 8.25 -1.23
N LYS A 49 8.26 7.57 -1.98
CA LYS A 49 8.49 7.76 -3.41
C LYS A 49 8.02 6.56 -4.19
N ARG A 50 7.77 6.78 -5.48
CA ARG A 50 7.47 5.69 -6.40
C ARG A 50 8.63 4.69 -6.42
N GLY A 51 8.29 3.41 -6.24
CA GLY A 51 9.26 2.32 -6.16
C GLY A 51 9.62 1.91 -4.73
N ASP A 52 9.24 2.69 -3.71
CA ASP A 52 9.41 2.26 -2.32
C ASP A 52 8.54 1.04 -2.02
N VAL A 53 8.94 0.24 -1.04
CA VAL A 53 8.25 -1.01 -0.72
C VAL A 53 7.81 -1.00 0.73
N PHE A 54 6.52 -1.26 0.95
CA PHE A 54 5.96 -1.53 2.26
C PHE A 54 5.81 -3.04 2.45
N GLU A 55 6.25 -3.56 3.58
CA GLU A 55 6.11 -4.95 3.97
C GLU A 55 5.18 -5.06 5.18
N ALA A 56 4.10 -5.82 5.02
CA ALA A 56 3.17 -6.16 6.10
C ALA A 56 2.59 -7.55 5.88
N GLY A 57 2.48 -8.34 6.95
CA GLY A 57 1.85 -9.66 6.91
C GLY A 57 2.49 -10.66 5.94
N GLY A 58 3.79 -10.50 5.63
CA GLY A 58 4.48 -11.34 4.64
C GLY A 58 4.25 -10.94 3.17
N MET A 59 3.51 -9.87 2.91
CA MET A 59 3.28 -9.32 1.57
C MET A 59 4.10 -8.06 1.35
N SER A 60 4.48 -7.83 0.08
CA SER A 60 5.26 -6.67 -0.35
C SER A 60 4.38 -5.76 -1.21
N TYR A 61 4.33 -4.49 -0.85
CA TYR A 61 3.49 -3.47 -1.47
C TYR A 61 4.38 -2.39 -2.08
N THR A 62 4.49 -2.37 -3.41
CA THR A 62 5.35 -1.40 -4.11
C THR A 62 4.56 -0.14 -4.43
N VAL A 63 5.05 1.01 -3.98
CA VAL A 63 4.45 2.32 -4.21
C VAL A 63 4.45 2.65 -5.69
N ARG A 64 3.25 2.86 -6.23
CA ARG A 64 3.02 3.26 -7.62
C ARG A 64 2.81 4.76 -7.74
N LYS A 65 1.98 5.33 -6.85
CA LYS A 65 1.59 6.74 -6.88
C LYS A 65 1.18 7.21 -5.49
N ILE A 66 1.54 8.45 -5.14
CA ILE A 66 1.01 9.13 -3.95
C ILE A 66 -0.37 9.70 -4.28
N VAL A 67 -1.35 9.41 -3.44
CA VAL A 67 -2.74 9.89 -3.58
C VAL A 67 -2.93 11.13 -2.74
N GLU A 68 -2.49 11.08 -1.49
CA GLU A 68 -2.73 12.12 -0.49
C GLU A 68 -1.55 12.21 0.47
N ASN A 69 -1.26 13.43 0.92
CA ASN A 69 -0.24 13.72 1.93
C ASN A 69 -0.65 14.99 2.68
N ASP A 70 -1.19 14.83 3.89
CA ASP A 70 -1.63 15.92 4.76
C ASP A 70 -0.54 16.34 5.76
N GLY A 71 0.71 15.88 5.57
CA GLY A 71 1.85 16.17 6.43
C GLY A 71 1.90 15.35 7.73
N GLN A 72 0.78 14.72 8.13
CA GLN A 72 0.75 13.75 9.24
C GLN A 72 0.67 12.30 8.73
N PHE A 73 -0.19 12.08 7.73
CA PHE A 73 -0.37 10.78 7.07
C PHE A 73 -0.14 10.93 5.57
N VAL A 74 0.32 9.85 4.95
CA VAL A 74 0.50 9.73 3.51
C VAL A 74 -0.21 8.49 3.01
N LYS A 75 -1.10 8.67 2.03
CA LYS A 75 -1.83 7.60 1.36
C LYS A 75 -1.26 7.39 -0.03
N VAL A 76 -0.89 6.16 -0.33
CA VAL A 76 -0.28 5.77 -1.60
C VAL A 76 -1.01 4.59 -2.23
N VAL A 77 -1.14 4.59 -3.56
CA VAL A 77 -1.55 3.41 -4.33
C VAL A 77 -0.34 2.51 -4.50
N VAL A 78 -0.53 1.23 -4.18
CA VAL A 78 0.50 0.20 -4.25
C VAL A 78 0.10 -0.92 -5.19
N ASN A 79 1.09 -1.64 -5.70
CA ASN A 79 0.89 -2.96 -6.29
C ASN A 79 1.31 -4.01 -5.27
N GLU A 80 0.46 -5.01 -5.04
CA GLU A 80 0.81 -6.18 -4.24
C GLU A 80 1.68 -7.14 -5.06
N ASN A 81 2.81 -7.55 -4.48
CA ASN A 81 3.68 -8.59 -5.01
C ASN A 81 3.77 -9.74 -4.00
N HIS A 82 3.54 -10.96 -4.50
CA HIS A 82 3.77 -12.20 -3.77
C HIS A 82 5.18 -12.70 -4.08
N TYR A 83 5.94 -13.07 -3.06
CA TYR A 83 7.23 -13.77 -3.19
C TYR A 83 7.03 -15.28 -3.27
#